data_AF-A0A6A6W4B9-F1
#
_entry.id   AF-A0A6A6W4B9-F1
#
_cell.length_a   1.000
_cell.length_b   1.000
_cell.length_c   1.000
_cell.angle_alpha   90.00
_cell.angle_beta   90.00
_cell.angle_gamma   90.00
#
_symmetry.space_group_name_H-M   'P 1'
#
loop_
_entity.id
_entity.type
_entity.pdbx_description
1 polymer ?
#
loop_
_entity_poly.entity_id
_entity_poly.type
_entity_poly.pdbx_seq_one_letter_code
_entity_poly.pdbx_strand_id
1 'polypeptide(L)'
;MAPVEPDVNNSNAIPIITLTSQALSIGALLVYIFAKLRVASKALPPSQDTRSRIPQRRRDITILAGLALLSFLIVSHFALSSRTISYQEWAQKSKEPIPNSLWSGWYGGTNGITGGLQLGRWFQDVNILSDGFQVAVARSRGFWWTQQQFTGLLGWSIFVGVEGRRRHLPKTLTFAFVLLGQLVGLSIAQNLFYIGLLLTPVPFSSTSQRSSLWTPHPGVYIAPIIASLVLLDVLPNYANDLNVIRTLMVGFFILPQVFAIGIHLAPARFGTTHRDPRIAHRSFTSVFYWFAIASFLLHAKHTVTAIIDNTPESTHTTYYRVWSKLEHQERTTYERSRTAVVRLLNALSDHPAVSVIGWDVLLSALSYSVWAIVRGLDVFDMLKCSAVPFITTPNDKEDSHHVHFKNENDEEEPVITSTPPISPKRTARGRPRKSSTASNDGKRSTRSRKSFEHEEDEGEAYVPPSGTSEELASTTHGESHTEEALVEEAEGAALAWGLFVLGGLGVASAGVLGAEVRGR
;
A
#
# COMPACT_ATOMS: atom_id res chain seq x y z
N MET A 1 -56.70 3.85 29.64
CA MET A 1 -55.26 3.48 29.70
C MET A 1 -54.48 4.62 29.06
N ALA A 2 -53.35 5.03 29.65
CA ALA A 2 -52.40 5.87 28.91
C ALA A 2 -51.75 5.02 27.81
N PRO A 3 -51.34 5.61 26.66
CA PRO A 3 -50.48 4.90 25.73
C PRO A 3 -49.17 4.56 26.44
N VAL A 4 -48.76 3.29 26.37
CA VAL A 4 -47.39 2.92 26.74
C VAL A 4 -46.49 3.54 25.68
N GLU A 5 -45.62 4.47 26.08
CA GLU A 5 -44.63 5.03 25.17
C GLU A 5 -43.78 3.86 24.62
N PRO A 6 -43.67 3.71 23.29
CA PRO A 6 -42.85 2.64 22.73
C PRO A 6 -41.42 2.86 23.19
N ASP A 7 -40.83 1.84 23.81
CA ASP A 7 -39.52 1.89 24.46
C ASP A 7 -38.42 2.23 23.43
N VAL A 8 -38.19 3.52 23.20
CA VAL A 8 -37.35 4.05 22.09
C VAL A 8 -35.93 3.50 22.19
N ASN A 9 -35.49 3.25 23.42
CA ASN A 9 -34.20 2.65 23.76
C ASN A 9 -34.08 1.20 23.28
N ASN A 10 -35.19 0.47 23.09
CA ASN A 10 -35.17 -0.89 22.55
C ASN A 10 -35.29 -0.94 21.01
N SER A 11 -35.19 0.20 20.32
CA SER A 11 -35.32 0.26 18.86
C SER A 11 -34.09 -0.27 18.12
N ASN A 12 -34.29 -1.36 17.36
CA ASN A 12 -33.28 -1.91 16.45
C ASN A 12 -32.93 -0.98 15.27
N ALA A 13 -33.72 0.08 15.03
CA ALA A 13 -33.55 0.95 13.87
C ALA A 13 -32.18 1.65 13.83
N ILE A 14 -31.71 2.17 14.98
CA ILE A 14 -30.41 2.87 15.06
C ILE A 14 -29.25 1.92 14.70
N PRO A 15 -29.08 0.74 15.36
CA PRO A 15 -28.12 -0.28 14.94
C PRO A 15 -28.13 -0.61 13.45
N ILE A 16 -29.32 -0.83 12.88
CA ILE A 16 -29.48 -1.19 11.48
C ILE A 16 -29.04 -0.03 10.58
N ILE A 17 -29.41 1.21 10.90
CA ILE A 17 -28.99 2.41 10.16
C ILE A 17 -27.48 2.61 10.26
N THR A 18 -26.85 2.41 11.43
CA THR A 18 -25.38 2.50 11.58
C THR A 18 -24.64 1.42 10.80
N LEU A 19 -25.07 0.16 10.89
CA LEU A 19 -24.42 -0.95 10.17
C LEU A 19 -24.62 -0.86 8.65
N THR A 20 -25.82 -0.48 8.18
CA THR A 20 -26.09 -0.29 6.75
C THR A 20 -25.40 0.95 6.19
N SER A 21 -25.36 2.07 6.91
CA SER A 21 -24.60 3.25 6.47
C SER A 21 -23.09 2.99 6.41
N GLN A 22 -22.51 2.18 7.32
CA GLN A 22 -21.12 1.73 7.18
C GLN A 22 -20.93 0.89 5.89
N ALA A 23 -21.79 -0.11 5.67
CA ALA A 23 -21.72 -0.98 4.50
C ALA A 23 -21.90 -0.21 3.17
N LEU A 24 -22.85 0.72 3.12
CA LEU A 24 -23.08 1.61 1.98
C LEU A 24 -21.91 2.57 1.75
N SER A 25 -21.28 3.09 2.82
CA SER A 25 -20.09 3.94 2.71
C SER A 25 -18.90 3.18 2.10
N ILE A 26 -18.67 1.94 2.56
CA ILE A 26 -17.64 1.05 2.01
C ILE A 26 -17.95 0.71 0.54
N GLY A 27 -19.21 0.36 0.23
CA GLY A 27 -19.65 0.08 -1.14
C GLY A 27 -19.46 1.27 -2.08
N ALA A 28 -19.83 2.48 -1.65
CA ALA A 28 -19.64 3.70 -2.42
C ALA A 28 -18.16 4.03 -2.65
N LEU A 29 -17.30 3.80 -1.64
CA LEU A 29 -15.86 3.99 -1.73
C LEU A 29 -15.22 3.03 -2.75
N LEU A 30 -15.59 1.75 -2.70
CA LEU A 30 -15.18 0.73 -3.67
C LEU A 30 -15.67 1.06 -5.09
N VAL A 31 -16.94 1.44 -5.26
CA VAL A 31 -17.50 1.85 -6.56
C VAL A 31 -16.77 3.08 -7.13
N TYR A 32 -16.43 4.06 -6.29
CA TYR A 32 -15.63 5.22 -6.69
C TYR A 32 -14.24 4.81 -7.19
N ILE A 33 -13.52 3.96 -6.43
CA ILE A 33 -12.19 3.46 -6.78
C ILE A 33 -12.26 2.66 -8.09
N PHE A 34 -13.17 1.69 -8.21
CA PHE A 34 -13.34 0.89 -9.43
C PHE A 34 -13.73 1.75 -10.64
N ALA A 35 -14.56 2.78 -10.47
CA ALA A 35 -14.87 3.73 -11.55
C ALA A 35 -13.63 4.50 -12.02
N LYS A 36 -12.74 4.92 -11.10
CA LYS A 36 -11.47 5.58 -11.45
C LYS A 36 -10.48 4.62 -12.12
N LEU A 37 -10.33 3.39 -11.61
CA LEU A 37 -9.51 2.35 -12.23
C LEU A 37 -10.00 2.00 -13.64
N ARG A 38 -11.31 1.94 -13.87
CA ARG A 38 -11.93 1.71 -15.19
C ARG A 38 -11.80 2.88 -16.17
N VAL A 39 -11.57 4.10 -15.67
CA VAL A 39 -11.19 5.25 -16.51
C VAL A 39 -9.70 5.19 -16.84
N ALA A 40 -8.85 4.89 -15.87
CA ALA A 40 -7.41 4.74 -16.07
C ALA A 40 -7.08 3.64 -17.10
N SER A 41 -7.72 2.46 -17.01
CA SER A 41 -7.53 1.38 -17.99
C SER A 41 -8.03 1.68 -19.41
N LYS A 42 -8.79 2.75 -19.61
CA LYS A 42 -9.18 3.29 -20.92
C LYS A 42 -8.31 4.46 -21.41
N ALA A 43 -7.47 5.01 -20.54
CA ALA A 43 -6.63 6.18 -20.79
C ALA A 43 -5.14 5.81 -20.91
N LEU A 44 -4.83 4.52 -21.12
CA LEU A 44 -3.47 4.04 -21.35
C LEU A 44 -2.93 4.57 -22.69
N PRO A 45 -1.69 5.10 -22.73
CA PRO A 45 -1.05 5.53 -23.97
C PRO A 45 -0.63 4.34 -24.84
N PRO A 46 -0.42 4.51 -26.16
CA PRO A 46 -0.11 3.41 -27.08
C PRO A 46 1.21 2.69 -26.77
N SER A 47 2.18 3.39 -26.16
CA SER A 47 3.42 2.86 -25.57
C SER A 47 3.19 1.81 -24.47
N GLN A 48 2.04 1.86 -23.80
CA GLN A 48 1.57 0.90 -22.81
C GLN A 48 0.64 -0.16 -23.40
N ASP A 49 0.22 -0.04 -24.67
CA ASP A 49 -0.65 -1.02 -25.34
C ASP A 49 0.12 -1.86 -26.38
N THR A 50 1.42 -2.08 -26.15
CA THR A 50 2.23 -2.99 -26.96
C THR A 50 1.81 -4.45 -26.75
N ARG A 51 1.86 -5.23 -27.84
CA ARG A 51 1.35 -6.60 -27.91
C ARG A 51 1.97 -7.56 -26.87
N SER A 52 3.20 -7.29 -26.42
CA SER A 52 3.91 -8.03 -25.37
C SER A 52 3.50 -7.64 -23.94
N ARG A 53 3.23 -6.35 -23.68
CA ARG A 53 2.91 -5.85 -22.32
C ARG A 53 1.45 -6.14 -21.90
N ILE A 54 0.53 -6.22 -22.86
CA ILE A 54 -0.89 -6.54 -22.61
C ILE A 54 -1.10 -7.84 -21.81
N PRO A 55 -0.54 -9.02 -22.20
CA PRO A 55 -0.74 -10.26 -21.46
C PRO A 55 -0.13 -10.23 -20.05
N GLN A 56 1.08 -9.68 -19.88
CA GLN A 56 1.75 -9.54 -18.58
C GLN A 56 0.89 -8.69 -17.63
N ARG A 57 0.54 -7.46 -18.01
CA ARG A 57 -0.34 -6.58 -17.22
C ARG A 57 -1.69 -7.24 -16.89
N ARG A 58 -2.26 -8.06 -17.79
CA ARG A 58 -3.50 -8.80 -17.49
C ARG A 58 -3.29 -9.91 -16.45
N ARG A 59 -2.19 -10.67 -16.52
CA ARG A 59 -1.81 -11.68 -15.52
C ARG A 59 -1.68 -11.02 -14.14
N ASP A 60 -0.90 -9.94 -14.07
CA ASP A 60 -0.52 -9.32 -12.80
C ASP A 60 -1.72 -8.61 -12.13
N ILE A 61 -2.55 -7.91 -12.92
CA ILE A 61 -3.84 -7.37 -12.44
C ILE A 61 -4.78 -8.49 -11.96
N THR A 62 -4.79 -9.67 -12.62
CA THR A 62 -5.64 -10.80 -12.20
C THR A 62 -5.17 -11.39 -10.87
N ILE A 63 -3.86 -11.51 -10.65
CA ILE A 63 -3.27 -11.97 -9.38
C ILE A 63 -3.64 -10.99 -8.25
N LEU A 64 -3.38 -9.70 -8.45
CA LEU A 64 -3.69 -8.65 -7.45
C LEU A 64 -5.20 -8.54 -7.17
N ALA A 65 -6.06 -8.69 -8.19
CA ALA A 65 -7.51 -8.67 -8.02
C ALA A 65 -8.03 -9.91 -7.27
N GLY A 66 -7.44 -11.08 -7.54
CA GLY A 66 -7.70 -12.31 -6.79
C GLY A 66 -7.29 -12.17 -5.31
N LEU A 67 -6.13 -11.59 -5.04
CA LEU A 67 -5.66 -11.34 -3.67
C LEU A 67 -6.53 -10.30 -2.96
N ALA A 68 -6.93 -9.21 -3.62
CA ALA A 68 -7.88 -8.24 -3.08
C ALA A 68 -9.23 -8.86 -2.72
N LEU A 69 -9.77 -9.74 -3.57
CA LEU A 69 -11.03 -10.44 -3.33
C LEU A 69 -10.90 -11.44 -2.16
N LEU A 70 -9.83 -12.22 -2.12
CA LEU A 70 -9.54 -13.15 -1.03
C LEU A 70 -9.43 -12.41 0.31
N SER A 71 -8.69 -11.30 0.35
CA SER A 71 -8.59 -10.44 1.53
C SER A 71 -9.94 -9.86 1.95
N PHE A 72 -10.74 -9.35 1.01
CA PHE A 72 -12.07 -8.85 1.30
C PHE A 72 -12.97 -9.92 1.94
N LEU A 73 -12.93 -11.16 1.43
CA LEU A 73 -13.72 -12.27 1.97
C LEU A 73 -13.25 -12.69 3.38
N ILE A 74 -11.95 -12.86 3.59
CA ILE A 74 -11.38 -13.27 4.89
C ILE A 74 -11.64 -12.20 5.95
N VAL A 75 -11.32 -10.94 5.65
CA VAL A 75 -11.49 -9.83 6.61
C VAL A 75 -12.96 -9.58 6.91
N SER A 76 -13.85 -9.61 5.90
CA SER A 76 -15.30 -9.49 6.13
C SER A 76 -15.85 -10.64 6.97
N HIS A 77 -15.37 -11.87 6.78
CA HIS A 77 -15.80 -13.02 7.59
C HIS A 77 -15.47 -12.82 9.07
N PHE A 78 -14.22 -12.49 9.42
CA PHE A 78 -13.84 -12.26 10.80
C PHE A 78 -14.48 -10.99 11.40
N ALA A 79 -14.71 -9.94 10.59
CA ALA A 79 -15.36 -8.71 11.04
C ALA A 79 -16.88 -8.87 11.27
N LEU A 80 -17.53 -9.84 10.62
CA LEU A 80 -18.89 -10.27 10.95
C LEU A 80 -18.89 -11.20 12.17
N SER A 81 -17.94 -12.14 12.24
CA SER A 81 -17.78 -13.08 13.36
C SER A 81 -17.62 -12.36 14.71
N SER A 82 -16.80 -11.31 14.78
CA SER A 82 -16.61 -10.50 16.00
C SER A 82 -17.88 -9.79 16.44
N ARG A 83 -18.69 -9.29 15.50
CA ARG A 83 -19.99 -8.67 15.78
C ARG A 83 -20.99 -9.71 16.33
N THR A 84 -21.02 -10.91 15.75
CA THR A 84 -21.91 -11.98 16.25
C THR A 84 -21.51 -12.49 17.63
N ILE A 85 -20.20 -12.61 17.91
CA ILE A 85 -19.70 -13.04 19.23
C ILE A 85 -19.96 -11.95 20.28
N SER A 86 -19.68 -10.68 19.99
CA SER A 86 -20.00 -9.54 20.89
C SER A 86 -21.50 -9.48 21.24
N TYR A 87 -22.40 -9.70 20.28
CA TYR A 87 -23.84 -9.80 20.56
C TYR A 87 -24.20 -11.02 21.43
N GLN A 88 -23.58 -12.18 21.18
CA GLN A 88 -23.83 -13.41 21.96
C GLN A 88 -23.34 -13.28 23.41
N GLU A 89 -22.14 -12.74 23.64
CA GLU A 89 -21.58 -12.50 24.97
C GLU A 89 -22.43 -11.47 25.76
N TRP A 90 -22.86 -10.39 25.10
CA TRP A 90 -23.81 -9.43 25.67
C TRP A 90 -25.13 -10.11 26.06
N ALA A 91 -25.75 -10.87 25.15
CA ALA A 91 -27.04 -11.51 25.41
C ALA A 91 -26.96 -12.53 26.56
N GLN A 92 -25.89 -13.32 26.64
CA GLN A 92 -25.63 -14.23 27.77
C GLN A 92 -25.49 -13.48 29.10
N LYS A 93 -24.72 -12.39 29.12
CA LYS A 93 -24.51 -11.55 30.31
C LYS A 93 -25.79 -10.87 30.80
N SER A 94 -26.60 -10.37 29.87
CA SER A 94 -27.89 -9.73 30.13
C SER A 94 -29.04 -10.72 30.36
N LYS A 95 -28.80 -12.04 30.17
CA LYS A 95 -29.79 -13.13 30.23
C LYS A 95 -30.94 -13.00 29.22
N GLU A 96 -30.69 -12.31 28.11
CA GLU A 96 -31.65 -12.11 27.03
C GLU A 96 -31.65 -13.32 26.07
N PRO A 97 -32.79 -13.68 25.44
CA PRO A 97 -32.90 -14.86 24.60
C PRO A 97 -32.09 -14.71 23.31
N ILE A 98 -31.10 -15.58 23.12
CA ILE A 98 -30.32 -15.64 21.87
C ILE A 98 -31.22 -16.26 20.78
N PRO A 99 -31.50 -15.57 19.67
CA PRO A 99 -32.31 -16.14 18.60
C PRO A 99 -31.50 -17.18 17.80
N ASN A 100 -32.08 -18.35 17.57
CA ASN A 100 -31.47 -19.45 16.81
C ASN A 100 -31.20 -19.11 15.32
N SER A 101 -31.67 -17.96 14.83
CA SER A 101 -31.41 -17.46 13.48
C SER A 101 -31.50 -15.93 13.45
N LEU A 102 -30.66 -15.29 12.62
CA LEU A 102 -30.77 -13.86 12.30
C LEU A 102 -32.17 -13.48 11.77
N TRP A 103 -32.86 -14.42 11.13
CA TRP A 103 -34.16 -14.19 10.48
C TRP A 103 -35.37 -14.50 11.37
N SER A 104 -35.22 -15.33 12.41
CA SER A 104 -36.34 -15.65 13.32
C SER A 104 -36.74 -14.46 14.20
N GLY A 105 -35.80 -13.55 14.47
CA GLY A 105 -36.05 -12.35 15.27
C GLY A 105 -36.77 -11.19 14.56
N TRP A 106 -37.00 -11.27 13.24
CA TRP A 106 -37.53 -10.14 12.46
C TRP A 106 -39.06 -10.05 12.43
N TYR A 107 -39.76 -11.19 12.56
CA TYR A 107 -41.23 -11.27 12.44
C TYR A 107 -41.96 -11.65 13.74
N GLY A 108 -41.24 -11.81 14.86
CA GLY A 108 -41.79 -12.22 16.17
C GLY A 108 -42.57 -11.13 16.92
N GLY A 109 -43.49 -10.44 16.25
CA GLY A 109 -44.12 -9.20 16.75
C GLY A 109 -45.61 -9.27 17.11
N THR A 110 -46.25 -10.45 17.09
CA THR A 110 -47.71 -10.58 17.32
C THR A 110 -48.09 -11.34 18.58
N ASN A 111 -47.47 -12.49 18.85
CA ASN A 111 -47.97 -13.45 19.85
C ASN A 111 -46.95 -13.75 20.98
N GLY A 112 -46.58 -12.73 21.77
CA GLY A 112 -46.05 -12.88 23.14
C GLY A 112 -44.72 -13.63 23.40
N ILE A 113 -44.13 -14.31 22.41
CA ILE A 113 -42.91 -15.11 22.59
C ILE A 113 -41.68 -14.19 22.52
N THR A 114 -41.06 -13.98 23.68
CA THR A 114 -39.83 -13.21 23.85
C THR A 114 -38.64 -13.88 23.16
N GLY A 115 -38.28 -13.43 21.95
CA GLY A 115 -37.19 -14.01 21.15
C GLY A 115 -36.69 -13.16 19.97
N GLY A 116 -36.97 -11.85 19.97
CA GLY A 116 -36.47 -10.92 18.96
C GLY A 116 -34.98 -10.58 19.14
N LEU A 117 -34.30 -10.17 18.07
CA LEU A 117 -32.97 -9.55 18.17
C LEU A 117 -33.09 -8.22 18.95
N GLN A 118 -32.22 -7.99 19.93
CA GLN A 118 -32.21 -6.77 20.76
C GLN A 118 -30.98 -5.92 20.45
N LEU A 119 -30.79 -5.60 19.16
CA LEU A 119 -29.66 -4.79 18.69
C LEU A 119 -29.66 -3.39 19.32
N GLY A 120 -30.84 -2.82 19.60
CA GLY A 120 -30.99 -1.48 20.19
C GLY A 120 -30.30 -1.36 21.56
N ARG A 121 -30.55 -2.33 22.45
CA ARG A 121 -29.91 -2.43 23.77
C ARG A 121 -28.43 -2.81 23.66
N TRP A 122 -28.09 -3.77 22.80
CA TRP A 122 -26.68 -4.14 22.55
C TRP A 122 -25.81 -2.94 22.15
N PHE A 123 -26.30 -2.05 21.27
CA PHE A 123 -25.57 -0.83 20.87
C PHE A 123 -25.47 0.24 21.97
N GLN A 124 -26.29 0.18 23.01
CA GLN A 124 -26.22 1.10 24.16
C GLN A 124 -25.24 0.58 25.22
N ASP A 125 -25.29 -0.72 25.51
CA ASP A 125 -24.42 -1.37 26.48
C ASP A 125 -22.99 -1.60 25.94
N VAL A 126 -22.84 -1.81 24.62
CA VAL A 126 -21.58 -2.19 23.98
C VAL A 126 -21.19 -1.22 22.86
N ASN A 127 -20.19 -0.39 23.12
CA ASN A 127 -19.52 0.38 22.07
C ASN A 127 -18.54 -0.52 21.29
N ILE A 128 -19.07 -1.22 20.28
CA ILE A 128 -18.39 -2.21 19.42
C ILE A 128 -17.00 -1.73 18.94
N LEU A 129 -16.83 -0.44 18.63
CA LEU A 129 -15.57 0.10 18.13
C LEU A 129 -14.49 0.22 19.21
N SER A 130 -14.85 0.65 20.42
CA SER A 130 -13.86 0.72 21.51
C SER A 130 -13.61 -0.64 22.14
N ASP A 131 -14.62 -1.49 22.23
CA ASP A 131 -14.52 -2.85 22.78
C ASP A 131 -13.60 -3.74 21.94
N GLY A 132 -13.84 -3.81 20.62
CA GLY A 132 -12.97 -4.55 19.69
C GLY A 132 -11.51 -4.04 19.68
N PHE A 133 -11.31 -2.72 19.82
CA PHE A 133 -9.98 -2.12 19.90
C PHE A 133 -9.33 -2.35 21.28
N GLN A 134 -10.09 -2.34 22.37
CA GLN A 134 -9.62 -2.67 23.71
C GLN A 134 -9.16 -4.12 23.78
N VAL A 135 -9.93 -5.07 23.23
CA VAL A 135 -9.49 -6.49 23.14
C VAL A 135 -8.22 -6.64 22.29
N ALA A 136 -8.07 -5.83 21.23
CA ALA A 136 -6.87 -5.83 20.41
C ALA A 136 -5.64 -5.22 21.12
N VAL A 137 -5.80 -4.23 22.00
CA VAL A 137 -4.69 -3.52 22.67
C VAL A 137 -4.34 -4.08 24.06
N ALA A 138 -5.33 -4.50 24.85
CA ALA A 138 -5.17 -4.83 26.27
C ALA A 138 -4.39 -6.12 26.56
N ARG A 139 -4.13 -6.95 25.55
CA ARG A 139 -3.24 -8.12 25.65
C ARG A 139 -2.11 -7.97 24.66
N SER A 140 -0.86 -8.10 25.12
CA SER A 140 0.34 -7.95 24.28
C SER A 140 0.32 -8.81 23.01
N ARG A 141 -0.28 -10.01 23.06
CA ARG A 141 -0.47 -10.88 21.89
C ARG A 141 -1.39 -10.32 20.80
N GLY A 142 -2.42 -9.53 21.16
CA GLY A 142 -3.27 -8.81 20.21
C GLY A 142 -2.60 -7.52 19.75
N PHE A 143 -1.93 -6.85 20.68
CA PHE A 143 -1.24 -5.60 20.39
C PHE A 143 -0.07 -5.81 19.42
N TRP A 144 0.59 -6.97 19.49
CA TRP A 144 1.64 -7.40 18.56
C TRP A 144 1.18 -7.45 17.09
N TRP A 145 -0.08 -7.80 16.82
CA TRP A 145 -0.68 -7.68 15.49
C TRP A 145 -1.11 -6.25 15.18
N THR A 146 -1.69 -5.55 16.17
CA THR A 146 -2.19 -4.17 16.04
C THR A 146 -1.09 -3.16 15.67
N GLN A 147 0.09 -3.26 16.31
CA GLN A 147 1.25 -2.41 16.00
C GLN A 147 1.81 -2.65 14.60
N GLN A 148 1.77 -3.90 14.11
CA GLN A 148 2.17 -4.22 12.73
C GLN A 148 1.20 -3.65 11.70
N GLN A 149 -0.12 -3.77 11.95
CA GLN A 149 -1.13 -3.19 11.07
C GLN A 149 -0.98 -1.67 10.97
N PHE A 150 -0.79 -0.97 12.10
CA PHE A 150 -0.62 0.48 12.09
C PHE A 150 0.69 0.91 11.43
N THR A 151 1.82 0.24 11.70
CA THR A 151 3.10 0.56 11.04
C THR A 151 3.03 0.31 9.53
N GLY A 152 2.49 -0.82 9.08
CA GLY A 152 2.27 -1.09 7.64
C GLY A 152 1.38 -0.04 6.97
N LEU A 153 0.31 0.40 7.64
CA LEU A 153 -0.57 1.47 7.17
C LEU A 153 0.16 2.82 7.06
N LEU A 154 1.04 3.18 8.01
CA LEU A 154 1.85 4.40 7.93
C LEU A 154 2.81 4.37 6.73
N GLY A 155 3.62 3.31 6.60
CA GLY A 155 4.58 3.16 5.49
C GLY A 155 3.89 3.21 4.13
N TRP A 156 2.78 2.48 3.99
CA TRP A 156 1.97 2.50 2.78
C TRP A 156 1.29 3.85 2.49
N SER A 157 0.83 4.58 3.52
CA SER A 157 0.21 5.90 3.32
C SER A 157 1.20 6.96 2.82
N ILE A 158 2.46 6.89 3.27
CA ILE A 158 3.55 7.72 2.73
C ILE A 158 3.75 7.41 1.24
N PHE A 159 3.88 6.13 0.89
CA PHE A 159 4.03 5.68 -0.50
C PHE A 159 2.85 6.10 -1.40
N VAL A 160 1.61 5.94 -0.94
CA VAL A 160 0.39 6.37 -1.66
C VAL A 160 0.40 7.88 -1.93
N GLY A 161 0.93 8.69 -1.02
CA GLY A 161 1.15 10.12 -1.26
C GLY A 161 2.26 10.42 -2.28
N VAL A 162 3.40 9.73 -2.18
CA VAL A 162 4.56 9.90 -3.09
C VAL A 162 4.21 9.50 -4.52
N GLU A 163 3.72 8.27 -4.73
CA GLU A 163 3.31 7.78 -6.05
C GLU A 163 2.06 8.49 -6.57
N GLY A 164 1.11 8.82 -5.68
CA GLY A 164 -0.08 9.59 -6.02
C GLY A 164 0.26 10.96 -6.60
N ARG A 165 1.27 11.64 -6.05
CA ARG A 165 1.79 12.89 -6.62
C ARG A 165 2.56 12.65 -7.93
N ARG A 166 3.41 11.63 -8.01
CA ARG A 166 4.23 11.31 -9.19
C ARG A 166 3.40 11.07 -10.45
N ARG A 167 2.24 10.41 -10.29
CA ARG A 167 1.31 10.05 -11.37
C ARG A 167 0.12 11.01 -11.48
N HIS A 168 0.19 12.18 -10.83
CA HIS A 168 -0.84 13.23 -10.80
C HIS A 168 -2.25 12.71 -10.44
N LEU A 169 -2.34 11.71 -9.56
CA LEU A 169 -3.61 11.16 -9.11
C LEU A 169 -4.43 12.25 -8.38
N PRO A 170 -5.77 12.29 -8.54
CA PRO A 170 -6.59 13.21 -7.78
C PRO A 170 -6.44 13.00 -6.27
N LYS A 171 -6.25 14.07 -5.50
CA LYS A 171 -6.10 14.00 -4.02
C LYS A 171 -7.23 13.23 -3.34
N THR A 172 -8.45 13.30 -3.90
CA THR A 172 -9.62 12.55 -3.45
C THR A 172 -9.53 11.04 -3.70
N LEU A 173 -8.79 10.59 -4.72
CA LEU A 173 -8.49 9.18 -4.98
C LEU A 173 -7.39 8.68 -4.03
N THR A 174 -6.33 9.47 -3.82
CA THR A 174 -5.29 9.21 -2.81
C THR A 174 -5.91 9.02 -1.41
N PHE A 175 -6.78 9.94 -1.00
CA PHE A 175 -7.55 9.85 0.25
C PHE A 175 -8.49 8.62 0.27
N ALA A 176 -9.18 8.32 -0.84
CA ALA A 176 -10.08 7.18 -0.92
C ALA A 176 -9.36 5.83 -0.73
N PHE A 177 -8.15 5.67 -1.27
CA PHE A 177 -7.35 4.47 -1.03
C PHE A 177 -6.96 4.33 0.44
N VAL A 178 -6.43 5.37 1.08
CA VAL A 178 -6.03 5.29 2.49
C VAL A 178 -7.23 5.11 3.42
N LEU A 179 -8.37 5.73 3.09
CA LEU A 179 -9.63 5.52 3.82
C LEU A 179 -10.14 4.07 3.68
N LEU A 180 -9.98 3.43 2.52
CA LEU A 180 -10.32 2.02 2.34
C LEU A 180 -9.44 1.10 3.21
N GLY A 181 -8.15 1.43 3.32
CA GLY A 181 -7.20 0.75 4.20
C GLY A 181 -7.58 0.84 5.69
N GLN A 182 -8.21 1.93 6.10
CA GLN A 182 -8.68 2.16 7.47
C GLN A 182 -10.07 1.58 7.76
N LEU A 183 -10.98 1.55 6.78
CA LEU A 183 -12.37 1.12 6.97
C LEU A 183 -12.63 -0.36 6.68
N VAL A 184 -11.78 -1.01 5.88
CA VAL A 184 -11.99 -2.40 5.41
C VAL A 184 -10.75 -3.25 5.63
N GLY A 185 -9.59 -2.81 5.19
CA GLY A 185 -8.33 -3.53 5.34
C GLY A 185 -7.22 -3.02 4.44
N LEU A 186 -6.01 -2.98 4.98
CA LEU A 186 -4.79 -2.52 4.35
C LEU A 186 -4.45 -3.37 3.12
N SER A 187 -4.55 -4.70 3.20
CA SER A 187 -4.23 -5.60 2.08
C SER A 187 -5.15 -5.38 0.87
N ILE A 188 -6.43 -5.13 1.11
CA ILE A 188 -7.43 -4.85 0.07
C ILE A 188 -7.08 -3.52 -0.63
N ALA A 189 -6.75 -2.49 0.16
CA ALA A 189 -6.42 -1.17 -0.36
C ALA A 189 -5.07 -1.13 -1.09
N GLN A 190 -4.06 -1.88 -0.60
CA GLN A 190 -2.78 -2.11 -1.26
C GLN A 190 -2.97 -2.70 -2.64
N ASN A 191 -3.65 -3.85 -2.76
CA ASN A 191 -3.83 -4.53 -4.04
C ASN A 191 -4.59 -3.68 -5.06
N LEU A 192 -5.64 -2.95 -4.63
CA LEU A 192 -6.36 -2.02 -5.52
C LEU A 192 -5.50 -0.81 -5.91
N PHE A 193 -4.61 -0.33 -5.04
CA PHE A 193 -3.65 0.72 -5.36
C PHE A 193 -2.57 0.24 -6.34
N TYR A 194 -2.03 -0.96 -6.15
CA TYR A 194 -1.08 -1.62 -7.07
C TYR A 194 -1.69 -1.81 -8.46
N ILE A 195 -2.95 -2.26 -8.56
CA ILE A 195 -3.70 -2.25 -9.83
C ILE A 195 -3.81 -0.84 -10.40
N GLY A 196 -4.01 0.18 -9.56
CA GLY A 196 -3.93 1.59 -9.97
C GLY A 196 -2.57 1.98 -10.58
N LEU A 197 -1.47 1.57 -9.97
CA LEU A 197 -0.11 1.81 -10.47
C LEU A 197 0.18 1.04 -11.78
N LEU A 198 -0.40 -0.14 -11.99
CA LEU A 198 -0.34 -0.86 -13.28
C LEU A 198 -1.21 -0.24 -14.38
N LEU A 199 -2.14 0.65 -14.02
CA LEU A 199 -3.09 1.30 -14.94
C LEU A 199 -2.87 2.82 -15.11
N THR A 200 -1.93 3.43 -14.38
CA THR A 200 -1.64 4.87 -14.45
C THR A 200 -0.15 5.11 -14.73
N PRO A 201 0.25 5.47 -15.96
CA PRO A 201 1.64 5.79 -16.26
C PRO A 201 2.06 7.13 -15.64
N VAL A 202 3.36 7.37 -15.52
CA VAL A 202 3.92 8.67 -15.14
C VAL A 202 3.81 9.64 -16.34
N PRO A 203 3.27 10.86 -16.19
CA PRO A 203 3.05 11.76 -17.33
C PRO A 203 4.29 12.62 -17.69
N PHE A 204 4.70 12.57 -18.97
CA PHE A 204 5.90 13.22 -19.51
C PHE A 204 5.79 14.75 -19.78
N SER A 205 4.71 15.42 -19.34
CA SER A 205 4.45 16.80 -19.77
C SER A 205 5.40 17.84 -19.14
N SER A 206 6.22 18.49 -19.98
CA SER A 206 7.19 19.53 -19.58
C SER A 206 6.57 20.68 -18.79
N THR A 207 5.33 21.07 -19.11
CA THR A 207 4.58 22.15 -18.44
C THR A 207 4.38 21.91 -16.92
N SER A 208 4.49 20.66 -16.45
CA SER A 208 4.35 20.33 -15.03
C SER A 208 5.68 20.27 -14.25
N GLN A 209 6.85 20.36 -14.89
CA GLN A 209 8.13 20.03 -14.24
C GLN A 209 8.42 20.84 -12.97
N ARG A 210 8.08 22.13 -12.93
CA ARG A 210 8.26 22.97 -11.72
C ARG A 210 7.50 22.44 -10.49
N SER A 211 6.43 21.67 -10.65
CA SER A 211 5.67 21.10 -9.53
C SER A 211 6.05 19.66 -9.17
N SER A 212 6.89 18.98 -9.95
CA SER A 212 7.47 17.66 -9.59
C SER A 212 8.87 17.78 -8.97
N LEU A 213 9.67 18.78 -9.38
CA LEU A 213 11.05 18.99 -8.92
C LEU A 213 11.20 19.33 -7.42
N TRP A 214 10.17 19.84 -6.75
CA TRP A 214 10.23 20.18 -5.32
C TRP A 214 9.86 18.98 -4.44
N THR A 215 10.58 18.69 -3.35
CA THR A 215 10.09 17.77 -2.29
C THR A 215 10.21 18.37 -0.89
N PRO A 216 9.28 18.06 0.03
CA PRO A 216 9.42 18.40 1.43
C PRO A 216 10.66 17.71 2.02
N HIS A 217 11.35 18.41 2.90
CA HIS A 217 12.54 17.91 3.58
C HIS A 217 12.19 16.65 4.40
N PRO A 218 13.03 15.60 4.43
CA PRO A 218 12.69 14.32 5.09
C PRO A 218 12.22 14.47 6.55
N GLY A 219 12.76 15.43 7.29
CA GLY A 219 12.34 15.76 8.66
C GLY A 219 10.84 16.09 8.82
N VAL A 220 10.18 16.61 7.77
CA VAL A 220 8.73 16.89 7.75
C VAL A 220 7.91 15.59 7.88
N TYR A 221 8.45 14.47 7.41
CA TYR A 221 7.85 13.15 7.57
C TYR A 221 8.38 12.45 8.83
N ILE A 222 9.71 12.45 9.04
CA ILE A 222 10.35 11.71 10.13
C ILE A 222 9.86 12.17 11.52
N ALA A 223 9.64 13.47 11.74
CA ALA A 223 9.15 13.97 13.03
C ALA A 223 7.73 13.45 13.40
N PRO A 224 6.68 13.61 12.57
CA PRO A 224 5.37 13.02 12.85
C PRO A 224 5.36 11.49 12.78
N ILE A 225 6.25 10.84 12.02
CA ILE A 225 6.43 9.38 12.07
C ILE A 225 6.88 8.96 13.47
N ILE A 226 7.97 9.53 13.99
CA ILE A 226 8.49 9.21 15.34
C ILE A 226 7.42 9.50 16.40
N ALA A 227 6.71 10.64 16.31
CA ALA A 227 5.62 10.94 17.23
C ALA A 227 4.48 9.89 17.16
N SER A 228 4.12 9.42 15.97
CA SER A 228 3.10 8.37 15.77
C SER A 228 3.53 7.04 16.40
N LEU A 229 4.81 6.68 16.28
CA LEU A 229 5.37 5.44 16.81
C LEU A 229 5.53 5.49 18.34
N VAL A 230 5.88 6.65 18.91
CA VAL A 230 5.90 6.86 20.37
C VAL A 230 4.48 6.82 20.96
N LEU A 231 3.49 7.41 20.28
CA LEU A 231 2.08 7.30 20.71
C LEU A 231 1.54 5.86 20.62
N LEU A 232 2.03 5.07 19.66
CA LEU A 232 1.72 3.63 19.57
C LEU A 232 2.40 2.83 20.69
N ASP A 233 3.69 3.06 20.98
CA ASP A 233 4.44 2.40 22.06
C ASP A 233 3.78 2.60 23.44
N VAL A 234 3.22 3.80 23.65
CA VAL A 234 2.57 4.21 24.90
C VAL A 234 1.14 3.66 25.03
N LEU A 235 0.50 3.25 23.91
CA LEU A 235 -0.91 2.85 23.86
C LEU A 235 -1.31 1.73 24.84
N PRO A 236 -0.55 0.64 25.04
CA PRO A 236 -0.95 -0.45 25.95
C PRO A 236 -1.11 -0.01 27.41
N ASN A 237 -0.36 1.01 27.84
CA ASN A 237 -0.43 1.53 29.21
C ASN A 237 -1.79 2.17 29.52
N TYR A 238 -2.51 2.63 28.48
CA TYR A 238 -3.83 3.25 28.57
C TYR A 238 -4.96 2.32 28.13
N ALA A 239 -4.72 1.02 28.01
CA ALA A 239 -5.73 0.03 27.55
C ALA A 239 -7.00 -0.07 28.42
N ASN A 240 -7.01 0.56 29.61
CA ASN A 240 -8.17 0.64 30.50
C ASN A 240 -8.89 2.00 30.46
N ASP A 241 -8.32 3.03 29.82
CA ASP A 241 -8.93 4.36 29.71
C ASP A 241 -9.54 4.57 28.32
N LEU A 242 -10.86 4.40 28.24
CA LEU A 242 -11.64 4.54 27.01
C LEU A 242 -11.59 5.96 26.40
N ASN A 243 -11.32 7.00 27.20
CA ASN A 243 -11.22 8.38 26.70
C ASN A 243 -9.88 8.60 26.02
N VAL A 244 -8.78 8.17 26.66
CA VAL A 244 -7.44 8.23 26.05
C VAL A 244 -7.38 7.35 24.80
N ILE A 245 -7.93 6.13 24.85
CA ILE A 245 -8.06 5.25 23.67
C ILE A 245 -8.82 5.96 22.54
N ARG A 246 -10.00 6.53 22.80
CA ARG A 246 -10.80 7.23 21.78
C ARG A 246 -10.02 8.40 21.16
N THR A 247 -9.29 9.17 21.96
CA THR A 247 -8.45 10.27 21.46
C THR A 247 -7.29 9.78 20.58
N LEU A 248 -6.61 8.70 21.00
CA LEU A 248 -5.52 8.10 20.21
C LEU A 248 -6.04 7.47 18.91
N MET A 249 -7.22 6.83 18.92
CA MET A 249 -7.87 6.31 17.70
C MET A 249 -8.18 7.41 16.68
N VAL A 250 -8.60 8.61 17.11
CA VAL A 250 -8.76 9.77 16.21
C VAL A 250 -7.42 10.19 15.62
N GLY A 251 -6.34 10.18 16.41
CA GLY A 251 -4.97 10.39 15.91
C GLY A 251 -4.57 9.35 14.85
N PHE A 252 -4.74 8.06 15.14
CA PHE A 252 -4.44 6.96 14.22
C PHE A 252 -5.31 6.96 12.95
N PHE A 253 -6.50 7.57 12.99
CA PHE A 253 -7.33 7.79 11.81
C PHE A 253 -6.86 8.98 10.96
N ILE A 254 -6.45 10.08 11.59
CA ILE A 254 -6.02 11.30 10.89
C ILE A 254 -4.60 11.17 10.30
N LEU A 255 -3.66 10.58 11.05
CA LEU A 255 -2.23 10.57 10.68
C LEU A 255 -1.94 9.91 9.30
N PRO A 256 -2.47 8.72 8.96
CA PRO A 256 -2.32 8.14 7.62
C PRO A 256 -2.78 9.07 6.49
N GLN A 257 -3.91 9.75 6.67
CA GLN A 257 -4.45 10.70 5.69
C GLN A 257 -3.56 11.95 5.54
N VAL A 258 -2.98 12.42 6.65
CA VAL A 258 -2.00 13.51 6.66
C VAL A 258 -0.71 13.11 5.94
N PHE A 259 -0.22 11.87 6.07
CA PHE A 259 0.96 11.41 5.31
C PHE A 259 0.69 11.35 3.80
N ALA A 260 -0.47 10.82 3.41
CA ALA A 260 -0.86 10.65 2.01
C ALA A 260 -1.13 11.98 1.28
N ILE A 261 -1.65 12.98 1.99
CA ILE A 261 -1.87 14.34 1.44
C ILE A 261 -0.67 15.27 1.73
N GLY A 262 0.27 14.87 2.60
CA GLY A 262 1.27 15.72 3.23
C GLY A 262 2.14 16.53 2.27
N ILE A 263 2.50 15.96 1.12
CA ILE A 263 3.29 16.64 0.08
C ILE A 263 2.55 17.86 -0.51
N HIS A 264 1.21 17.89 -0.43
CA HIS A 264 0.38 19.02 -0.83
C HIS A 264 0.04 19.99 0.31
N LEU A 265 0.33 19.63 1.56
CA LEU A 265 0.07 20.44 2.76
C LEU A 265 1.35 21.13 3.26
N ALA A 266 2.51 20.53 3.04
CA ALA A 266 3.80 21.07 3.43
C ALA A 266 4.07 22.44 2.78
N PRO A 267 4.32 23.52 3.57
CA PRO A 267 4.69 24.82 3.03
C PRO A 267 5.97 24.77 2.19
N ALA A 268 6.03 25.58 1.13
CA ALA A 268 7.18 25.62 0.21
C ALA A 268 8.55 25.88 0.90
N ARG A 269 8.55 26.53 2.07
CA ARG A 269 9.74 26.78 2.92
C ARG A 269 10.32 25.52 3.56
N PHE A 270 9.55 24.43 3.67
CA PHE A 270 9.97 23.17 4.29
C PHE A 270 10.39 22.11 3.26
N GLY A 271 10.85 22.52 2.08
CA GLY A 271 11.28 21.59 1.03
C GLY A 271 12.34 22.15 0.10
N THR A 272 13.00 21.24 -0.61
CA THR A 272 14.10 21.52 -1.53
C THR A 272 13.66 21.31 -2.97
N THR A 273 14.17 22.14 -3.88
CA THR A 273 13.98 21.96 -5.33
C THR A 273 15.18 21.24 -5.92
N HIS A 274 14.94 20.08 -6.51
CA HIS A 274 15.96 19.24 -7.15
C HIS A 274 16.16 19.66 -8.62
N ARG A 275 17.17 19.09 -9.27
CA ARG A 275 17.47 19.33 -10.70
C ARG A 275 16.65 18.43 -11.64
N ASP A 276 16.28 17.24 -11.17
CA ASP A 276 15.63 16.16 -11.92
C ASP A 276 14.50 15.55 -11.07
N PRO A 277 13.29 15.29 -11.63
CA PRO A 277 12.23 14.55 -10.93
C PRO A 277 12.65 13.17 -10.39
N ARG A 278 13.64 12.47 -10.98
CA ARG A 278 14.14 11.19 -10.43
C ARG A 278 14.87 11.40 -9.10
N ILE A 279 15.77 12.39 -9.03
CA ILE A 279 16.46 12.79 -7.79
C ILE A 279 15.43 13.26 -6.74
N ALA A 280 14.41 14.00 -7.17
CA ALA A 280 13.30 14.39 -6.30
C ALA A 280 12.58 13.16 -5.71
N HIS A 281 12.32 12.13 -6.51
CA HIS A 281 11.68 10.90 -6.07
C HIS A 281 12.58 10.10 -5.10
N ARG A 282 13.83 9.80 -5.48
CA ARG A 282 14.85 9.10 -4.65
C ARG A 282 15.15 9.82 -3.33
N SER A 283 14.82 11.11 -3.17
CA SER A 283 14.93 11.81 -1.87
C SER A 283 14.07 11.19 -0.75
N PHE A 284 12.93 10.58 -1.10
CA PHE A 284 12.04 9.91 -0.14
C PHE A 284 12.60 8.58 0.41
N THR A 285 13.60 7.96 -0.22
CA THR A 285 14.33 6.79 0.30
C THR A 285 14.78 7.02 1.75
N SER A 286 15.25 8.23 2.07
CA SER A 286 15.68 8.60 3.42
C SER A 286 14.56 8.53 4.47
N VAL A 287 13.31 8.82 4.08
CA VAL A 287 12.14 8.72 4.96
C VAL A 287 11.83 7.25 5.24
N PHE A 288 11.86 6.39 4.22
CA PHE A 288 11.63 4.95 4.39
C PHE A 288 12.70 4.29 5.26
N TYR A 289 13.99 4.62 5.07
CA TYR A 289 15.09 4.12 5.90
C TYR A 289 14.92 4.46 7.40
N TRP A 290 14.67 5.73 7.73
CA TRP A 290 14.45 6.15 9.12
C TRP A 290 13.15 5.56 9.71
N PHE A 291 12.10 5.43 8.91
CA PHE A 291 10.88 4.73 9.29
C PHE A 291 11.12 3.24 9.54
N ALA A 292 11.94 2.57 8.74
CA ALA A 292 12.32 1.17 8.92
C ALA A 292 13.01 0.97 10.28
N ILE A 293 14.02 1.79 10.60
CA ILE A 293 14.73 1.71 11.89
C ILE A 293 13.76 1.90 13.06
N ALA A 294 12.93 2.95 13.01
CA ALA A 294 11.98 3.24 14.09
C ALA A 294 10.92 2.12 14.24
N SER A 295 10.42 1.58 13.14
CA SER A 295 9.49 0.45 13.14
C SER A 295 10.14 -0.85 13.60
N PHE A 296 11.42 -1.09 13.27
CA PHE A 296 12.16 -2.27 13.70
C PHE A 296 12.37 -2.27 15.21
N LEU A 297 12.81 -1.14 15.78
CA LEU A 297 12.99 -0.99 17.23
C LEU A 297 11.66 -1.18 17.99
N LEU A 298 10.57 -0.62 17.47
CA LEU A 298 9.22 -0.78 18.03
C LEU A 298 8.74 -2.24 17.95
N HIS A 299 8.90 -2.88 16.77
CA HIS A 299 8.53 -4.27 16.59
C HIS A 299 9.36 -5.21 17.47
N ALA A 300 10.69 -5.04 17.52
CA ALA A 300 11.58 -5.83 18.36
C ALA A 300 11.22 -5.72 19.85
N LYS A 301 10.96 -4.49 20.34
CA LYS A 301 10.46 -4.26 21.72
C LYS A 301 9.18 -5.05 22.00
N HIS A 302 8.17 -4.92 21.13
CA HIS A 302 6.88 -5.57 21.36
C HIS A 302 6.89 -7.08 21.12
N THR A 303 7.77 -7.59 20.25
CA THR A 303 8.04 -9.04 20.11
C THR A 303 8.66 -9.59 21.39
N VAL A 304 9.65 -8.90 21.97
CA VAL A 304 10.26 -9.33 23.25
C VAL A 304 9.23 -9.30 24.39
N THR A 305 8.44 -8.23 24.56
CA THR A 305 7.41 -8.20 25.61
C THR A 305 6.34 -9.27 25.40
N ALA A 306 5.84 -9.44 24.16
CA ALA A 306 4.84 -10.47 23.87
C ALA A 306 5.36 -11.90 24.11
N ILE A 307 6.64 -12.19 23.83
CA ILE A 307 7.26 -13.47 24.17
C ILE A 307 7.34 -13.64 25.69
N ILE A 308 7.79 -12.63 26.44
CA ILE A 308 7.90 -12.69 27.90
C ILE A 308 6.51 -12.94 28.53
N ASP A 309 5.51 -12.13 28.18
CA ASP A 309 4.15 -12.22 28.74
C ASP A 309 3.46 -13.57 28.46
N ASN A 310 3.77 -14.19 27.33
CA ASN A 310 3.16 -15.48 26.92
C ASN A 310 4.02 -16.69 27.31
N THR A 311 5.21 -16.49 27.88
CA THR A 311 6.10 -17.57 28.33
C THR A 311 5.49 -18.30 29.53
N PRO A 312 5.31 -19.64 29.48
CA PRO A 312 4.81 -20.38 30.62
C PRO A 312 5.82 -20.45 31.78
N GLU A 313 5.32 -20.74 32.98
CA GLU A 313 6.13 -21.09 34.14
C GLU A 313 7.11 -22.24 33.84
N SER A 314 8.23 -22.26 34.56
CA SER A 314 9.32 -23.23 34.39
C SER A 314 8.91 -24.64 34.83
N THR A 315 8.26 -24.76 35.98
CA THR A 315 7.68 -26.00 36.49
C THR A 315 6.26 -26.18 35.96
N HIS A 316 5.85 -27.43 35.73
CA HIS A 316 4.44 -27.77 35.63
C HIS A 316 4.12 -29.07 36.36
N THR A 317 2.91 -29.14 36.92
CA THR A 317 2.43 -30.30 37.67
C THR A 317 1.59 -31.21 36.79
N THR A 318 2.12 -32.37 36.45
CA THR A 318 1.44 -33.38 35.61
C THR A 318 0.76 -34.40 36.53
N TYR A 319 -0.56 -34.51 36.46
CA TYR A 319 -1.31 -35.53 37.22
C TYR A 319 -1.38 -36.84 36.45
N TYR A 320 -0.59 -37.84 36.85
CA TYR A 320 -0.54 -39.13 36.18
C TYR A 320 -1.63 -40.06 36.71
N ARG A 321 -2.79 -40.09 36.02
CA ARG A 321 -4.02 -40.79 36.46
C ARG A 321 -3.84 -42.26 36.87
N VAL A 322 -2.90 -43.00 36.27
CA VAL A 322 -2.68 -44.44 36.53
C VAL A 322 -1.87 -44.69 37.82
N TRP A 323 -1.09 -43.71 38.31
CA TRP A 323 -0.33 -43.82 39.57
C TRP A 323 -0.78 -42.82 40.65
N SER A 324 -1.83 -42.03 40.37
CA SER A 324 -2.39 -40.98 41.24
C SER A 324 -1.38 -40.00 41.86
N LYS A 325 -0.24 -39.77 41.19
CA LYS A 325 0.82 -38.84 41.61
C LYS A 325 0.76 -37.51 40.86
N LEU A 326 1.09 -36.43 41.57
CA LEU A 326 1.57 -35.18 40.97
C LEU A 326 3.07 -35.30 40.76
N GLU A 327 3.51 -35.29 39.50
CA GLU A 327 4.92 -35.14 39.15
C GLU A 327 5.20 -33.68 38.78
N HIS A 328 6.33 -33.14 39.25
CA HIS A 328 6.74 -31.75 38.98
C HIS A 328 7.83 -31.78 37.92
N GLN A 329 7.47 -31.53 36.67
CA GLN A 329 8.40 -31.58 35.56
C GLN A 329 8.81 -30.17 35.13
N GLU A 330 10.11 -29.90 35.16
CA GLU A 330 10.70 -28.68 34.61
C GLU A 330 10.64 -28.70 33.07
N ARG A 331 10.33 -27.55 32.49
CA ARG A 331 10.29 -27.33 31.03
C ARG A 331 11.58 -26.69 30.56
N THR A 332 12.15 -27.21 29.49
CA THR A 332 13.34 -26.62 28.86
C THR A 332 13.06 -25.20 28.37
N THR A 333 14.10 -24.37 28.31
CA THR A 333 14.00 -23.00 27.77
C THR A 333 13.44 -22.97 26.35
N TYR A 334 13.75 -23.99 25.53
CA TYR A 334 13.23 -24.18 24.18
C TYR A 334 11.73 -24.50 24.16
N GLU A 335 11.24 -25.40 25.02
CA GLU A 335 9.79 -25.66 25.12
C GLU A 335 9.03 -24.43 25.59
N ARG A 336 9.60 -23.67 26.55
CA ARG A 336 8.99 -22.43 27.05
C ARG A 336 8.90 -21.36 25.97
N SER A 337 9.97 -21.09 25.21
CA SER A 337 9.95 -20.11 24.12
C SER A 337 9.07 -20.57 22.94
N ARG A 338 9.13 -21.85 22.54
CA ARG A 338 8.21 -22.43 21.55
C ARG A 338 6.76 -22.28 21.97
N THR A 339 6.43 -22.51 23.24
CA THR A 339 5.08 -22.33 23.77
C THR A 339 4.65 -20.86 23.76
N ALA A 340 5.55 -19.92 24.05
CA ALA A 340 5.27 -18.49 23.95
C ALA A 340 4.95 -18.06 22.52
N VAL A 341 5.74 -18.49 21.53
CA VAL A 341 5.52 -18.20 20.10
C VAL A 341 4.22 -18.83 19.61
N VAL A 342 3.91 -20.08 19.98
CA VAL A 342 2.64 -20.72 19.63
C VAL A 342 1.45 -19.98 20.25
N ARG A 343 1.54 -19.52 21.51
CA ARG A 343 0.49 -18.69 22.15
C ARG A 343 0.30 -17.33 21.47
N LEU A 344 1.38 -16.73 20.98
CA LEU A 344 1.36 -15.47 20.23
C LEU A 344 0.69 -15.63 18.86
N LEU A 345 1.02 -16.70 18.12
CA LEU A 345 0.41 -17.00 16.83
C LEU A 345 -1.06 -17.46 16.96
N ASN A 346 -1.39 -18.27 17.98
CA ASN A 346 -2.77 -18.67 18.27
C ASN A 346 -3.68 -17.48 18.62
N ALA A 347 -3.14 -16.30 18.96
CA ALA A 347 -3.96 -15.09 19.08
C ALA A 347 -4.74 -14.75 17.79
N LEU A 348 -4.28 -15.22 16.63
CA LEU A 348 -4.99 -15.14 15.34
C LEU A 348 -6.28 -15.97 15.30
N SER A 349 -6.38 -17.04 16.09
CA SER A 349 -7.58 -17.90 16.22
C SER A 349 -8.41 -17.64 17.48
N ASP A 350 -7.80 -17.13 18.55
CA ASP A 350 -8.44 -17.01 19.88
C ASP A 350 -9.60 -16.00 19.95
N HIS A 351 -9.58 -14.92 19.16
CA HIS A 351 -10.64 -13.92 19.18
C HIS A 351 -10.79 -13.20 17.82
N PRO A 352 -11.99 -13.16 17.22
CA PRO A 352 -12.21 -12.69 15.85
C PRO A 352 -11.78 -11.23 15.60
N ALA A 353 -11.83 -10.34 16.61
CA ALA A 353 -11.35 -8.97 16.43
C ALA A 353 -9.82 -8.90 16.27
N VAL A 354 -9.06 -9.84 16.84
CA VAL A 354 -7.61 -9.99 16.60
C VAL A 354 -7.39 -10.73 15.27
N SER A 355 -8.23 -11.72 14.94
CA SER A 355 -8.20 -12.42 13.65
C SER A 355 -8.31 -11.47 12.45
N VAL A 356 -9.23 -10.49 12.49
CA VAL A 356 -9.35 -9.42 11.46
C VAL A 356 -8.00 -8.76 11.19
N ILE A 357 -7.33 -8.31 12.26
CA ILE A 357 -6.08 -7.54 12.16
C ILE A 357 -4.94 -8.44 11.70
N GLY A 358 -4.78 -9.62 12.30
CA GLY A 358 -3.68 -10.53 11.97
C GLY A 358 -3.76 -11.12 10.56
N TRP A 359 -4.96 -11.43 10.06
CA TRP A 359 -5.11 -11.87 8.67
C TRP A 359 -4.85 -10.74 7.66
N ASP A 360 -5.30 -9.52 7.94
CA ASP A 360 -5.00 -8.37 7.08
C ASP A 360 -3.50 -8.03 7.07
N VAL A 361 -2.79 -8.19 8.20
CA VAL A 361 -1.32 -8.09 8.27
C VAL A 361 -0.63 -9.15 7.41
N LEU A 362 -1.01 -10.43 7.54
CA LEU A 362 -0.43 -11.53 6.77
C LEU A 362 -0.68 -11.38 5.26
N LEU A 363 -1.88 -10.96 4.88
CA LEU A 363 -2.25 -10.72 3.49
C LEU A 363 -1.58 -9.44 2.94
N SER A 364 -1.30 -8.44 3.79
CA SER A 364 -0.49 -7.27 3.42
C SER A 364 0.96 -7.65 3.17
N ALA A 365 1.56 -8.51 3.99
CA ALA A 365 2.91 -9.05 3.77
C ALA A 365 3.00 -9.87 2.46
N LEU A 366 1.98 -10.68 2.17
CA LEU A 366 1.87 -11.40 0.89
C LEU A 366 1.72 -10.42 -0.29
N SER A 367 0.94 -9.35 -0.11
CA SER A 367 0.77 -8.30 -1.12
C SER A 367 2.08 -7.54 -1.41
N TYR A 368 2.93 -7.33 -0.40
CA TYR A 368 4.29 -6.79 -0.60
C TYR A 368 5.19 -7.75 -1.38
N SER A 369 5.14 -9.05 -1.09
CA SER A 369 5.94 -10.07 -1.80
C SER A 369 5.48 -10.21 -3.27
N VAL A 370 4.17 -10.22 -3.52
CA VAL A 370 3.61 -10.22 -4.88
C VAL A 370 3.96 -8.92 -5.64
N TRP A 371 3.96 -7.76 -4.96
CA TRP A 371 4.38 -6.50 -5.58
C TRP A 371 5.88 -6.48 -5.94
N ALA A 372 6.74 -7.11 -5.14
CA ALA A 372 8.17 -7.22 -5.45
C ALA A 372 8.42 -7.97 -6.78
N ILE A 373 7.75 -9.13 -6.98
CA ILE A 373 7.76 -9.87 -8.26
C ILE A 373 7.19 -9.00 -9.40
N VAL A 374 5.99 -8.44 -9.22
CA VAL A 374 5.27 -7.66 -10.25
C VAL A 374 6.01 -6.38 -10.69
N ARG A 375 7.07 -5.97 -9.99
CA ARG A 375 7.88 -4.79 -10.32
C ARG A 375 9.34 -5.07 -10.64
N GLY A 376 9.84 -6.29 -10.39
CA GLY A 376 11.27 -6.61 -10.46
C GLY A 376 12.07 -5.75 -9.48
N LEU A 377 11.74 -5.80 -8.18
CA LEU A 377 12.45 -4.98 -7.18
C LEU A 377 13.79 -5.62 -6.78
N ASP A 378 14.87 -4.88 -7.05
CA ASP A 378 16.22 -5.24 -6.62
C ASP A 378 16.33 -5.45 -5.09
N VAL A 379 16.94 -6.58 -4.75
CA VAL A 379 17.25 -7.03 -3.39
C VAL A 379 18.14 -6.01 -2.66
N PHE A 380 19.11 -5.38 -3.34
CA PHE A 380 20.01 -4.40 -2.72
C PHE A 380 19.29 -3.08 -2.42
N ASP A 381 18.49 -2.54 -3.33
CA ASP A 381 17.68 -1.34 -3.07
C ASP A 381 16.61 -1.59 -2.00
N MET A 382 16.02 -2.79 -1.93
CA MET A 382 15.16 -3.20 -0.82
C MET A 382 15.91 -3.22 0.52
N LEU A 383 17.13 -3.78 0.56
CA LEU A 383 17.97 -3.78 1.75
C LEU A 383 18.39 -2.37 2.18
N LYS A 384 18.80 -1.50 1.24
CA LYS A 384 19.16 -0.10 1.49
C LYS A 384 17.99 0.75 2.03
N CYS A 385 16.76 0.34 1.78
CA CYS A 385 15.54 0.97 2.34
C CYS A 385 15.06 0.31 3.66
N SER A 386 15.61 -0.85 4.01
CA SER A 386 15.25 -1.61 5.22
C SER A 386 16.05 -1.17 6.46
N ALA A 387 15.70 -1.75 7.61
CA ALA A 387 16.39 -1.53 8.87
C ALA A 387 17.68 -2.38 9.05
N VAL A 388 18.08 -3.18 8.05
CA VAL A 388 19.19 -4.15 8.17
C VAL A 388 20.54 -3.41 8.08
N PRO A 389 21.31 -3.28 9.18
CA PRO A 389 22.46 -2.36 9.24
C PRO A 389 23.76 -2.95 8.66
N PHE A 390 23.71 -4.17 8.11
CA PHE A 390 24.90 -4.95 7.75
C PHE A 390 25.19 -5.02 6.24
N ILE A 391 24.31 -4.47 5.38
CA ILE A 391 24.44 -4.57 3.91
C ILE A 391 24.35 -3.17 3.26
N THR A 392 25.16 -2.24 3.76
CA THR A 392 25.41 -0.94 3.12
C THR A 392 26.90 -0.80 2.81
N THR A 393 27.32 -1.32 1.65
CA THR A 393 28.65 -1.02 1.09
C THR A 393 28.73 0.46 0.69
N PRO A 394 29.83 1.18 1.01
CA PRO A 394 29.88 2.64 0.92
C PRO A 394 30.17 3.19 -0.51
N ASN A 395 29.67 2.54 -1.57
CA ASN A 395 29.96 2.88 -2.97
C ASN A 395 28.90 3.76 -3.68
N ASP A 396 27.89 4.30 -2.98
CA ASP A 396 26.92 5.30 -3.50
C ASP A 396 27.59 6.68 -3.87
N LYS A 397 28.86 6.69 -4.29
CA LYS A 397 29.60 7.84 -4.87
C LYS A 397 29.69 7.78 -6.40
N GLU A 398 29.77 6.60 -7.00
CA GLU A 398 30.05 6.45 -8.43
C GLU A 398 28.83 6.80 -9.30
N ASP A 399 27.61 6.46 -8.86
CA ASP A 399 26.31 6.83 -9.47
C ASP A 399 26.13 8.35 -9.77
N SER A 400 26.94 9.21 -9.16
CA SER A 400 26.85 10.67 -9.34
C SER A 400 27.64 11.20 -10.54
N HIS A 401 28.54 10.39 -11.12
CA HIS A 401 29.22 10.69 -12.37
C HIS A 401 28.43 10.14 -13.55
N HIS A 402 27.55 10.96 -14.12
CA HIS A 402 27.04 10.71 -15.47
C HIS A 402 28.22 10.53 -16.43
N VAL A 403 28.28 9.39 -17.13
CA VAL A 403 29.26 9.13 -18.18
C VAL A 403 28.99 10.10 -19.32
N HIS A 404 29.71 11.22 -19.30
CA HIS A 404 29.75 12.14 -20.41
C HIS A 404 30.58 11.47 -21.50
N PHE A 405 29.91 10.81 -22.45
CA PHE A 405 30.56 10.36 -23.68
C PHE A 405 31.15 11.60 -24.36
N LYS A 406 32.47 11.75 -24.24
CA LYS A 406 33.22 12.79 -24.92
C LYS A 406 33.43 12.27 -26.34
N ASN A 407 32.70 12.85 -27.30
CA ASN A 407 32.96 12.58 -28.72
C ASN A 407 34.41 13.00 -29.00
N GLU A 408 35.27 12.02 -29.30
CA GLU A 408 36.67 12.24 -29.55
C GLU A 408 36.89 12.54 -31.04
N ASN A 409 36.45 13.73 -31.45
CA ASN A 409 36.74 14.39 -32.73
C ASN A 409 36.32 15.85 -32.63
N ASP A 410 37.22 16.70 -32.13
CA ASP A 410 37.23 18.16 -32.26
C ASP A 410 38.64 18.63 -31.82
N GLU A 411 39.60 18.62 -32.76
CA GLU A 411 40.88 19.32 -32.62
C GLU A 411 40.68 20.78 -33.06
N GLU A 412 41.05 21.76 -32.23
CA GLU A 412 41.41 23.10 -32.73
C GLU A 412 42.31 23.87 -31.74
N GLU A 413 43.24 24.66 -32.28
CA GLU A 413 44.32 25.35 -31.55
C GLU A 413 43.91 26.75 -31.02
N PRO A 414 44.63 27.32 -30.02
CA PRO A 414 44.20 28.56 -29.36
C PRO A 414 44.33 29.84 -30.22
N VAL A 415 43.25 30.63 -30.22
CA VAL A 415 43.11 31.90 -30.96
C VAL A 415 43.97 33.04 -30.40
N ILE A 416 44.60 33.82 -31.30
CA ILE A 416 45.17 35.16 -31.00
C ILE A 416 44.53 36.23 -31.89
N THR A 417 44.36 37.44 -31.35
CA THR A 417 43.46 38.50 -31.87
C THR A 417 44.11 39.46 -32.88
N SER A 418 43.40 39.79 -33.98
CA SER A 418 43.49 41.09 -34.68
C SER A 418 42.28 41.34 -35.61
N THR A 419 42.04 42.60 -36.02
CA THR A 419 40.85 43.08 -36.78
C THR A 419 41.16 44.33 -37.63
N PRO A 420 40.35 44.75 -38.65
CA PRO A 420 39.16 44.13 -39.26
C PRO A 420 39.43 43.72 -40.76
N PRO A 421 39.09 44.39 -41.90
CA PRO A 421 38.21 45.55 -42.23
C PRO A 421 37.16 45.35 -43.37
N ILE A 422 35.90 45.72 -43.09
CA ILE A 422 34.98 46.52 -43.95
C ILE A 422 34.42 45.94 -45.30
N SER A 423 33.09 45.68 -45.30
CA SER A 423 32.08 45.87 -46.37
C SER A 423 31.89 44.81 -47.51
N PRO A 424 30.78 44.83 -48.29
CA PRO A 424 29.37 44.85 -47.82
C PRO A 424 28.34 44.01 -48.67
N LYS A 425 27.16 43.75 -48.06
CA LYS A 425 25.82 43.58 -48.70
C LYS A 425 25.62 42.55 -49.85
N ARG A 426 24.65 41.64 -49.65
CA ARG A 426 23.45 41.62 -50.52
C ARG A 426 22.21 41.00 -49.86
N THR A 427 21.06 41.65 -50.01
CA THR A 427 19.73 41.14 -49.65
C THR A 427 18.90 40.89 -50.91
N ALA A 428 17.99 39.91 -50.88
CA ALA A 428 17.02 39.68 -51.94
C ALA A 428 15.64 39.30 -51.36
N ARG A 429 14.57 39.91 -51.89
CA ARG A 429 13.16 39.54 -51.67
C ARG A 429 12.61 39.02 -53.01
N GLY A 430 11.78 37.97 -53.01
CA GLY A 430 11.11 37.48 -54.22
C GLY A 430 9.97 36.49 -53.96
N ARG A 431 8.73 36.93 -54.20
CA ARG A 431 7.49 36.12 -54.35
C ARG A 431 7.20 36.00 -55.89
N PRO A 432 6.21 35.23 -56.42
CA PRO A 432 5.02 34.66 -55.76
C PRO A 432 4.61 33.21 -56.15
N ARG A 433 3.44 32.79 -55.64
CA ARG A 433 2.67 31.57 -55.96
C ARG A 433 2.39 31.38 -57.47
N LYS A 434 2.07 30.13 -57.85
CA LYS A 434 1.03 29.81 -58.85
C LYS A 434 0.07 28.74 -58.28
N SER A 435 -1.12 28.61 -58.85
CA SER A 435 -2.21 27.72 -58.42
C SER A 435 -2.94 27.11 -59.60
N SER A 436 -3.50 25.91 -59.46
CA SER A 436 -4.50 25.33 -60.37
C SER A 436 -5.46 24.40 -59.61
N THR A 437 -6.70 24.32 -60.11
CA THR A 437 -7.86 23.76 -59.41
C THR A 437 -8.09 22.27 -59.74
N ALA A 438 -8.86 21.58 -58.89
CA ALA A 438 -9.24 20.18 -59.02
C ALA A 438 -10.25 19.88 -60.16
N SER A 439 -10.35 18.60 -60.52
CA SER A 439 -11.64 17.94 -60.77
C SER A 439 -11.54 16.40 -60.68
N ASN A 440 -12.70 15.75 -60.52
CA ASN A 440 -13.02 14.32 -60.59
C ASN A 440 -12.28 13.57 -61.74
N ASP A 441 -12.10 12.24 -61.74
CA ASP A 441 -13.17 11.24 -61.53
C ASP A 441 -12.68 9.83 -61.12
N GLY A 442 -13.61 8.95 -60.73
CA GLY A 442 -13.28 7.63 -60.21
C GLY A 442 -13.57 6.46 -61.18
N LYS A 443 -12.65 5.48 -61.28
CA LYS A 443 -13.01 4.10 -61.66
C LYS A 443 -12.00 3.01 -61.22
N ARG A 444 -12.59 1.95 -60.68
CA ARG A 444 -12.03 0.65 -60.31
C ARG A 444 -11.36 -0.04 -61.51
N SER A 445 -10.09 -0.40 -61.41
CA SER A 445 -9.41 -1.31 -62.36
C SER A 445 -8.37 -2.19 -61.65
N THR A 446 -7.87 -3.22 -62.33
CA THR A 446 -7.26 -4.41 -61.71
C THR A 446 -5.74 -4.48 -61.79
N ARG A 447 -5.14 -4.93 -60.67
CA ARG A 447 -4.08 -5.97 -60.63
C ARG A 447 -2.96 -5.84 -61.70
N SER A 448 -2.06 -4.86 -61.54
CA SER A 448 -0.73 -4.95 -62.16
C SER A 448 0.29 -5.46 -61.14
N ARG A 449 0.87 -6.63 -61.40
CA ARG A 449 1.89 -7.27 -60.56
C ARG A 449 3.27 -6.83 -61.06
N LYS A 450 3.73 -5.65 -60.65
CA LYS A 450 5.11 -5.23 -60.91
C LYS A 450 6.01 -5.79 -59.80
N SER A 451 7.06 -6.51 -60.19
CA SER A 451 8.16 -6.87 -59.30
C SER A 451 8.85 -5.60 -58.82
N PHE A 452 8.98 -5.46 -57.51
CA PHE A 452 10.10 -4.70 -56.95
C PHE A 452 11.26 -5.69 -56.79
N GLU A 453 12.41 -5.31 -57.31
CA GLU A 453 13.68 -5.94 -56.96
C GLU A 453 14.01 -5.58 -55.50
N HIS A 454 14.70 -6.47 -54.81
CA HIS A 454 15.03 -6.27 -53.40
C HIS A 454 16.29 -5.42 -53.30
N GLU A 455 16.13 -4.11 -53.44
CA GLU A 455 17.14 -3.18 -52.92
C GLU A 455 17.09 -3.29 -51.39
N GLU A 456 18.15 -3.86 -50.81
CA GLU A 456 18.39 -3.91 -49.37
C GLU A 456 18.84 -2.53 -48.91
N ASP A 457 17.89 -1.59 -48.86
CA ASP A 457 18.05 -0.31 -48.18
C ASP A 457 18.25 -0.61 -46.68
N GLU A 458 19.49 -0.46 -46.19
CA GLU A 458 19.87 -0.64 -44.78
C GLU A 458 19.24 0.45 -43.92
N GLY A 459 17.91 0.39 -43.77
CA GLY A 459 17.10 1.41 -43.12
C GLY A 459 17.61 1.71 -41.72
N GLU A 460 18.06 2.95 -41.52
CA GLU A 460 18.65 3.46 -40.27
C GLU A 460 17.88 2.91 -39.06
N ALA A 461 18.57 2.14 -38.21
CA ALA A 461 17.95 1.41 -37.11
C ALA A 461 17.09 2.36 -36.26
N TYR A 462 15.77 2.21 -36.36
CA TYR A 462 14.80 3.21 -35.92
C TYR A 462 15.11 3.74 -34.52
N VAL A 463 15.67 4.95 -34.46
CA VAL A 463 15.96 5.63 -33.19
C VAL A 463 14.64 6.23 -32.70
N PRO A 464 14.00 5.69 -31.64
CA PRO A 464 12.82 6.32 -31.08
C PRO A 464 13.17 7.73 -30.60
N PRO A 465 12.27 8.72 -30.77
CA PRO A 465 12.45 10.05 -30.18
C PRO A 465 12.77 9.96 -28.69
N SER A 466 13.56 10.88 -28.15
CA SER A 466 14.07 10.79 -26.75
C SER A 466 12.96 10.61 -25.70
N GLY A 467 11.80 11.25 -25.87
CA GLY A 467 10.64 11.04 -24.99
C GLY A 467 10.08 9.60 -25.03
N THR A 468 10.21 8.89 -26.15
CA THR A 468 9.79 7.50 -26.32
C THR A 468 10.83 6.51 -25.81
N SER A 469 12.13 6.80 -25.90
CA SER A 469 13.16 6.00 -25.22
C SER A 469 13.14 6.20 -23.69
N GLU A 470 12.86 7.40 -23.20
CA GLU A 470 12.60 7.65 -21.77
C GLU A 470 11.31 6.99 -21.28
N GLU A 471 10.26 6.93 -22.12
CA GLU A 471 9.03 6.21 -21.81
C GLU A 471 9.25 4.69 -21.77
N LEU A 472 10.08 4.15 -22.66
CA LEU A 472 10.56 2.76 -22.55
C LEU A 472 11.35 2.58 -21.26
N ALA A 473 12.41 3.37 -21.02
CA ALA A 473 13.30 3.27 -19.86
C ALA A 473 12.59 3.35 -18.49
N SER A 474 11.56 4.21 -18.36
CA SER A 474 10.75 4.29 -17.14
C SER A 474 9.80 3.11 -16.93
N THR A 475 9.69 2.22 -17.92
CA THR A 475 8.74 1.09 -17.96
C THR A 475 9.39 -0.26 -18.34
N THR A 476 10.71 -0.31 -18.57
CA THR A 476 11.49 -1.53 -18.83
C THR A 476 11.90 -2.21 -17.53
N HIS A 477 11.02 -3.06 -17.01
CA HIS A 477 11.39 -4.38 -16.44
C HIS A 477 10.45 -5.40 -17.09
N GLY A 478 10.50 -5.44 -18.42
CA GLY A 478 9.65 -6.25 -19.30
C GLY A 478 10.42 -6.69 -20.54
N GLU A 479 11.73 -6.84 -20.40
CA GLU A 479 12.54 -7.64 -21.32
C GLU A 479 12.34 -9.13 -20.99
N SER A 480 12.99 -10.02 -21.75
CA SER A 480 12.65 -11.45 -21.76
C SER A 480 12.69 -12.10 -20.37
N HIS A 481 11.64 -12.86 -20.03
CA HIS A 481 11.65 -13.86 -18.96
C HIS A 481 12.70 -14.94 -19.28
N THR A 482 13.97 -14.67 -18.97
CA THR A 482 14.99 -15.69 -18.74
C THR A 482 14.71 -16.37 -17.39
N GLU A 483 15.26 -17.57 -17.19
CA GLU A 483 15.13 -18.26 -15.89
C GLU A 483 15.80 -17.46 -14.77
N GLU A 484 16.88 -16.74 -15.09
CA GLU A 484 17.61 -15.83 -14.20
C GLU A 484 16.74 -14.68 -13.68
N ALA A 485 15.98 -14.01 -14.55
CA ALA A 485 15.08 -12.93 -14.16
C ALA A 485 13.94 -13.42 -13.23
N LEU A 486 13.47 -14.65 -13.42
CA LEU A 486 12.47 -15.27 -12.53
C LEU A 486 13.05 -15.65 -11.16
N VAL A 487 14.35 -15.92 -11.07
CA VAL A 487 15.05 -16.11 -9.79
C VAL A 487 15.18 -14.76 -9.06
N GLU A 488 15.61 -13.70 -9.75
CA GLU A 488 15.73 -12.35 -9.17
C GLU A 488 14.37 -11.81 -8.67
N GLU A 489 13.30 -11.94 -9.46
CA GLU A 489 11.92 -11.62 -9.04
C GLU A 489 11.51 -12.40 -7.77
N ALA A 490 11.90 -13.68 -7.67
CA ALA A 490 11.58 -14.54 -6.52
C ALA A 490 12.43 -14.21 -5.27
N GLU A 491 13.69 -13.81 -5.43
CA GLU A 491 14.54 -13.35 -4.33
C GLU A 491 14.00 -12.05 -3.71
N GLY A 492 13.51 -11.11 -4.52
CA GLY A 492 12.83 -9.91 -4.04
C GLY A 492 11.59 -10.23 -3.19
N ALA A 493 10.76 -11.19 -3.63
CA ALA A 493 9.61 -11.66 -2.83
C ALA A 493 10.02 -12.40 -1.55
N ALA A 494 11.05 -13.25 -1.61
CA ALA A 494 11.58 -13.95 -0.45
C ALA A 494 12.14 -12.97 0.60
N LEU A 495 12.85 -11.92 0.16
CA LEU A 495 13.32 -10.84 1.03
C LEU A 495 12.14 -10.05 1.61
N ALA A 496 11.12 -9.70 0.83
CA ALA A 496 9.94 -9.01 1.33
C ALA A 496 9.27 -9.78 2.49
N TRP A 497 9.14 -11.10 2.35
CA TRP A 497 8.62 -11.97 3.40
C TRP A 497 9.59 -12.12 4.59
N GLY A 498 10.90 -12.21 4.33
CA GLY A 498 11.93 -12.25 5.38
C GLY A 498 11.96 -10.98 6.24
N LEU A 499 11.86 -9.80 5.61
CA LEU A 499 11.75 -8.51 6.30
C LEU A 499 10.47 -8.43 7.15
N PHE A 500 9.36 -9.02 6.70
CA PHE A 500 8.13 -9.15 7.50
C PHE A 500 8.34 -10.07 8.71
N VAL A 501 8.93 -11.25 8.52
CA VAL A 501 9.14 -12.23 9.60
C VAL A 501 10.12 -11.75 10.66
N LEU A 502 11.15 -10.97 10.28
CA LEU A 502 12.21 -10.51 11.19
C LEU A 502 11.97 -9.10 11.77
N GLY A 503 11.31 -8.21 11.03
CA GLY A 503 11.11 -6.80 11.41
C GLY A 503 9.65 -6.33 11.46
N GLY A 504 8.70 -7.20 11.15
CA GLY A 504 7.28 -6.87 11.08
C GLY A 504 6.89 -6.07 9.83
N LEU A 505 5.57 -5.86 9.69
CA LEU A 505 4.98 -5.29 8.47
C LEU A 505 5.51 -3.88 8.13
N GLY A 506 5.86 -3.06 9.13
CA GLY A 506 6.48 -1.76 8.90
C GLY A 506 7.83 -1.84 8.20
N VAL A 507 8.71 -2.77 8.58
CA VAL A 507 10.02 -2.94 7.93
C VAL A 507 9.90 -3.52 6.53
N ALA A 508 8.98 -4.49 6.33
CA ALA A 508 8.65 -5.00 5.00
C ALA A 508 8.12 -3.90 4.06
N SER A 509 7.22 -3.04 4.58
CA SER A 509 6.70 -1.91 3.81
C SER A 509 7.79 -0.89 3.47
N ALA A 510 8.72 -0.61 4.38
CA ALA A 510 9.83 0.30 4.13
C ALA A 510 10.80 -0.22 3.06
N GLY A 511 11.16 -1.51 3.11
CA GLY A 511 12.01 -2.15 2.11
C GLY A 511 11.37 -2.14 0.71
N VAL A 512 10.18 -2.74 0.58
CA VAL A 512 9.49 -2.90 -0.71
C VAL A 512 9.05 -1.56 -1.32
N LEU A 513 8.45 -0.67 -0.52
CA LEU A 513 7.95 0.61 -1.02
C LEU A 513 9.07 1.66 -1.18
N GLY A 514 10.15 1.53 -0.41
CA GLY A 514 11.36 2.32 -0.59
C GLY A 514 12.12 1.96 -1.87
N ALA A 515 12.20 0.67 -2.22
CA ALA A 515 12.86 0.20 -3.45
C ALA A 515 12.13 0.67 -4.72
N GLU A 516 10.80 0.55 -4.79
CA GLU A 516 9.98 1.10 -5.89
C GLU A 516 10.12 2.62 -6.04
N VAL A 517 10.55 3.32 -4.98
CA VAL A 517 10.85 4.77 -4.94
C VAL A 517 12.33 5.10 -5.19
N ARG A 518 13.24 4.13 -5.11
CA ARG A 518 14.69 4.30 -5.32
C ARG A 518 15.12 3.94 -6.74
N GLY A 519 14.59 2.84 -7.30
CA GLY A 519 14.97 2.30 -8.61
C GLY A 519 14.27 2.92 -9.83
N ARG A 520 13.58 4.07 -9.70
CA ARG A 520 12.72 4.65 -10.76
C ARG A 520 12.66 6.18 -10.73
#